data_AF-A0A9W6QJK0-F1
#
_entry.id   AF-A0A9W6QJK0-F1
#
_cell.length_a   1.000
_cell.length_b   1.000
_cell.length_c   1.000
_cell.angle_alpha   90.00
_cell.angle_beta   90.00
_cell.angle_gamma   90.00
#
_symmetry.space_group_name_H-M   'P 1'
#
loop_
_entity.id
_entity.type
_entity.pdbx_description
1 polymer ?
#
loop_
_entity_poly.entity_id
_entity_poly.type
_entity_poly.pdbx_seq_one_letter_code
_entity_poly.pdbx_strand_id
1 'polypeptide(L)'
;MDVVAEVRALNSAGVDVPWLWEFTRTRQSSPNDEQPILTAGVNNSVGVLEWRQGQDVWVPASGANPDWTDYAAAGLHPYAVRPHTEVPVDAVYAAIMEFITTGDRPAGIEWRGGISIFD
;
A
#
# COMPACT_ATOMS: atom_id res chain seq x y z
N MET A 1 11.53 -13.51 -9.66
CA MET A 1 11.78 -12.07 -9.47
C MET A 1 11.41 -11.74 -8.05
N ASP A 2 12.31 -11.11 -7.30
CA ASP A 2 12.04 -10.65 -5.95
C ASP A 2 11.50 -9.22 -6.02
N VAL A 3 10.19 -9.07 -5.91
CA VAL A 3 9.52 -7.77 -6.04
C VAL A 3 10.02 -6.79 -4.97
N VAL A 4 10.30 -7.26 -3.76
CA VAL A 4 10.75 -6.39 -2.66
C VAL A 4 12.13 -5.84 -2.95
N ALA A 5 13.03 -6.67 -3.51
CA ALA A 5 14.34 -6.21 -3.93
C ALA A 5 14.25 -5.11 -5.01
N GLU A 6 13.37 -5.27 -6.00
CA GLU A 6 13.17 -4.26 -7.05
C GLU A 6 12.58 -2.95 -6.51
N VAL A 7 11.58 -3.03 -5.64
CA VAL A 7 10.99 -1.82 -5.00
C VAL A 7 12.03 -1.11 -4.14
N ARG A 8 12.89 -1.85 -3.41
CA ARG A 8 13.98 -1.27 -2.63
C ARG A 8 15.03 -0.61 -3.52
N ALA A 9 15.40 -1.24 -4.62
CA ALA A 9 16.36 -0.70 -5.58
C ALA A 9 15.84 0.61 -6.19
N LEU A 10 14.56 0.65 -6.57
CA LEU A 10 13.91 1.85 -7.08
C LEU A 10 13.89 2.98 -6.04
N ASN A 11 13.48 2.69 -4.79
CA ASN A 11 13.46 3.69 -3.71
C ASN A 11 14.88 4.23 -3.41
N SER A 12 15.90 3.37 -3.51
CA SER A 12 17.30 3.74 -3.28
C SER A 12 17.93 4.47 -4.47
N ALA A 13 17.28 4.51 -5.63
CA ALA A 13 17.81 5.15 -6.84
C ALA A 13 17.72 6.68 -6.82
N GLY A 14 17.18 7.29 -5.75
CA GLY A 14 17.03 8.73 -5.61
C GLY A 14 15.89 9.30 -6.43
N VAL A 15 14.78 8.54 -6.55
CA VAL A 15 13.57 9.04 -7.21
C VAL A 15 12.78 9.90 -6.23
N ASP A 16 12.58 11.17 -6.55
CA ASP A 16 11.90 12.15 -5.69
C ASP A 16 10.36 12.00 -5.65
N VAL A 17 9.82 11.13 -6.50
CA VAL A 17 8.39 10.88 -6.59
C VAL A 17 8.00 9.85 -5.54
N PRO A 18 6.93 10.04 -4.75
CA PRO A 18 6.38 8.98 -3.91
C PRO A 18 5.67 7.93 -4.79
N TRP A 19 6.17 6.70 -4.86
CA TRP A 19 5.58 5.67 -5.75
C TRP A 19 4.63 4.77 -4.99
N LEU A 20 3.57 4.32 -5.66
CA LEU A 20 2.76 3.21 -5.15
C LEU A 20 2.30 2.26 -6.26
N TRP A 21 1.89 1.07 -5.81
CA TRP A 21 1.24 0.05 -6.60
C TRP A 21 0.13 -0.63 -5.79
N GLU A 22 -0.86 -1.13 -6.50
CA GLU A 22 -1.85 -2.07 -5.98
C GLU A 22 -1.45 -3.50 -6.37
N PHE A 23 -1.41 -4.39 -5.38
CA PHE A 23 -1.11 -5.80 -5.54
C PHE A 23 -2.37 -6.62 -5.32
N THR A 24 -2.65 -7.54 -6.25
CA THR A 24 -3.75 -8.50 -6.13
C THR A 24 -3.37 -9.83 -6.81
N ARG A 25 -4.00 -10.94 -6.41
CA ARG A 25 -3.72 -12.27 -7.00
C ARG A 25 -4.45 -12.49 -8.32
N THR A 26 -5.61 -11.86 -8.48
CA THR A 26 -6.52 -12.06 -9.60
C THR A 26 -6.81 -10.75 -10.27
N ARG A 27 -6.90 -10.79 -11.60
CA ARG A 27 -7.28 -9.62 -12.37
C ARG A 27 -8.69 -9.19 -11.95
N GLN A 28 -8.81 -7.94 -11.55
CA GLN A 28 -10.09 -7.34 -11.23
C GLN A 28 -10.95 -7.20 -12.49
N SER A 29 -12.23 -7.57 -12.41
CA SER A 29 -13.22 -7.39 -13.46
C SER A 29 -14.10 -6.16 -13.20
N SER A 30 -14.33 -5.82 -11.92
CA SER A 30 -15.04 -4.64 -11.45
C SER A 30 -14.35 -4.04 -10.22
N PRO A 31 -14.30 -2.71 -10.06
CA PRO A 31 -13.70 -2.06 -8.88
C PRO A 31 -14.22 -2.55 -7.52
N ASN A 32 -15.42 -3.14 -7.50
CA ASN A 32 -16.11 -3.62 -6.30
C ASN A 32 -16.00 -5.13 -6.08
N ASP A 33 -15.21 -5.84 -6.90
CA ASP A 33 -14.98 -7.27 -6.70
C ASP A 33 -14.44 -7.51 -5.28
N GLU A 34 -15.05 -8.48 -4.58
CA GLU A 34 -14.57 -8.94 -3.27
C GLU A 34 -13.26 -9.71 -3.43
N GLN A 35 -12.17 -8.97 -3.63
CA GLN A 35 -10.83 -9.53 -3.69
C GLN A 35 -9.85 -8.75 -2.82
N PRO A 36 -8.84 -9.45 -2.26
CA PRO A 36 -7.72 -8.85 -1.58
C PRO A 36 -6.93 -7.89 -2.48
N ILE A 37 -6.76 -6.65 -2.01
CA ILE A 37 -5.88 -5.66 -2.64
C ILE A 37 -5.00 -5.03 -1.56
N LEU A 38 -3.69 -5.14 -1.75
CA LEU A 38 -2.71 -4.41 -0.97
C LEU A 38 -2.23 -3.20 -1.77
N THR A 39 -2.51 -1.99 -1.31
CA THR A 39 -1.84 -0.79 -1.82
C THR A 39 -0.58 -0.60 -1.01
N ALA A 40 0.57 -0.54 -1.68
CA ALA A 40 1.86 -0.32 -1.05
C ALA A 40 2.67 0.71 -1.83
N GLY A 41 3.30 1.63 -1.10
CA GLY A 41 4.11 2.68 -1.70
C GLY A 41 5.34 3.03 -0.89
N VAL A 42 6.32 3.65 -1.53
CA VAL A 42 7.62 3.98 -0.96
C VAL A 42 8.02 5.42 -1.32
N ASN A 43 8.63 6.10 -0.36
CA ASN A 43 9.22 7.41 -0.50
C ASN A 43 10.32 7.59 0.56
N ASN A 44 11.57 7.34 0.17
CA ASN A 44 12.72 7.41 1.07
C ASN A 44 12.52 6.50 2.30
N SER A 45 12.50 7.07 3.52
CA SER A 45 12.33 6.31 4.77
C SER A 45 10.88 6.04 5.15
N VAL A 46 9.92 6.61 4.42
CA VAL A 46 8.48 6.46 4.66
C VAL A 46 7.87 5.68 3.50
N GLY A 47 6.77 5.00 3.76
CA GLY A 47 5.94 4.44 2.72
C GLY A 47 4.50 4.36 3.17
N VAL A 48 3.62 3.87 2.31
CA VAL A 48 2.18 3.78 2.58
C VAL A 48 1.72 2.34 2.50
N LEU A 49 0.78 1.98 3.37
CA LEU A 49 0.04 0.73 3.31
C LEU A 49 -1.46 1.00 3.44
N GLU A 50 -2.23 0.36 2.57
CA GLU A 50 -3.68 0.26 2.68
C GLU A 50 -4.08 -1.15 2.27
N TRP A 51 -5.04 -1.72 2.99
CA TRP A 51 -5.66 -2.99 2.63
C TRP A 51 -7.10 -2.74 2.25
N ARG A 52 -7.53 -3.33 1.12
CA ARG A 52 -8.90 -3.28 0.65
C ARG A 52 -9.42 -4.69 0.38
N GLN A 53 -10.68 -4.90 0.74
CA GLN A 53 -11.44 -6.11 0.40
C GLN A 53 -12.90 -5.72 0.18
N GLY A 54 -13.34 -5.77 -1.09
CA GLY A 54 -14.66 -5.25 -1.46
C GLY A 54 -14.74 -3.73 -1.20
N GLN A 55 -15.67 -3.33 -0.32
CA GLN A 55 -15.88 -1.93 0.08
C GLN A 55 -15.16 -1.54 1.36
N ASP A 56 -14.62 -2.52 2.09
CA ASP A 56 -13.95 -2.27 3.35
C ASP A 56 -12.50 -1.86 3.11
N VAL A 57 -12.08 -0.81 3.82
CA VAL A 57 -10.71 -0.33 3.84
C VAL A 57 -10.15 -0.44 5.25
N TRP A 58 -8.90 -0.87 5.31
CA TRP A 58 -8.10 -0.90 6.52
C TRP A 58 -6.78 -0.19 6.29
N VAL A 59 -6.36 0.56 7.30
CA VAL A 59 -5.07 1.25 7.32
C VAL A 59 -4.28 0.80 8.56
N PRO A 60 -2.94 0.97 8.58
CA PRO A 60 -2.14 0.67 9.75
C PRO A 60 -2.62 1.44 10.99
N ALA A 61 -2.70 0.76 12.14
CA ALA A 61 -3.02 1.39 13.41
C ALA A 61 -1.95 2.42 13.83
N SER A 62 -0.70 2.19 13.41
CA SER A 62 0.46 3.07 13.61
C SER A 62 0.63 4.16 12.56
N GLY A 63 -0.34 4.32 11.64
CA GLY A 63 -0.25 5.26 10.52
C GLY A 63 -0.09 6.71 10.95
N ALA A 64 0.91 7.39 10.40
CA ALA A 64 1.41 8.66 10.91
C ALA A 64 0.82 9.91 10.22
N ASN A 65 0.45 9.85 8.94
CA ASN A 65 -0.07 11.02 8.23
C ASN A 65 -1.48 11.39 8.73
N PRO A 66 -1.70 12.63 9.21
CA PRO A 66 -3.02 13.06 9.68
C PRO A 66 -3.97 13.42 8.54
N ASP A 67 -3.41 13.76 7.38
CA ASP A 67 -4.13 14.28 6.22
C ASP A 67 -3.91 13.40 4.99
N TRP A 68 -4.73 13.63 3.97
CA TRP A 68 -4.55 13.05 2.64
C TRP A 68 -3.22 13.50 2.04
N THR A 69 -2.52 12.58 1.39
CA THR A 69 -1.22 12.84 0.74
C THR A 69 -1.22 12.29 -0.68
N ASP A 70 -0.40 12.88 -1.55
CA ASP A 70 -0.34 12.49 -2.96
C ASP A 70 0.83 11.54 -3.23
N TYR A 71 0.51 10.39 -3.82
CA TYR A 71 1.47 9.46 -4.39
C TYR A 71 1.25 9.34 -5.89
N ALA A 72 2.22 8.76 -6.59
CA ALA A 72 2.15 8.47 -8.01
C ALA A 72 2.01 6.96 -8.23
N ALA A 73 0.81 6.54 -8.63
CA ALA A 73 0.56 5.19 -9.10
C ALA A 73 1.39 4.93 -10.36
N ALA A 74 2.18 3.85 -10.32
CA ALA A 74 3.17 3.52 -11.34
C ALA A 74 4.12 4.68 -11.71
N GLY A 75 4.35 5.61 -10.77
CA GLY A 75 5.28 6.73 -10.92
C GLY A 75 4.79 7.91 -11.74
N LEU A 76 3.54 7.89 -12.22
CA LEU A 76 3.00 8.96 -13.07
C LEU A 76 1.61 9.43 -12.65
N HIS A 77 0.70 8.51 -12.34
CA HIS A 77 -0.70 8.87 -12.15
C HIS A 77 -0.94 9.32 -10.71
N PRO A 78 -1.49 10.54 -10.48
CA PRO A 78 -1.83 10.98 -9.14
C PRO A 78 -2.76 9.98 -8.44
N TYR A 79 -2.44 9.67 -7.20
CA TYR A 79 -3.19 8.78 -6.35
C TYR A 79 -3.28 9.41 -4.96
N ALA A 80 -4.49 9.79 -4.56
CA ALA A 80 -4.75 10.33 -3.24
C ALA A 80 -4.72 9.20 -2.21
N VAL A 81 -3.77 9.26 -1.29
CA VAL A 81 -3.62 8.30 -0.21
C VAL A 81 -4.28 8.85 1.05
N ARG A 82 -5.06 7.99 1.71
CA ARG A 82 -5.84 8.31 2.91
C ARG A 82 -4.97 8.69 4.11
N PRO A 83 -5.52 9.42 5.09
CA PRO A 83 -4.94 9.54 6.42
C PRO A 83 -4.60 8.19 7.05
N HIS A 84 -3.51 8.18 7.83
CA HIS A 84 -3.02 7.05 8.61
C HIS A 84 -2.58 5.82 7.82
N THR A 85 -2.04 6.05 6.63
CA THR A 85 -1.45 5.02 5.77
C THR A 85 0.07 5.03 5.82
N GLU A 86 0.69 6.17 6.17
CA GLU A 86 2.14 6.33 6.24
C GLU A 86 2.75 5.54 7.41
N VAL A 87 3.72 4.70 7.08
CA VAL A 87 4.47 3.83 8.00
C VAL A 87 5.97 3.86 7.63
N PRO A 88 6.87 3.38 8.52
CA PRO A 88 8.27 3.18 8.15
C PRO A 88 8.40 2.28 6.92
N VAL A 89 9.30 2.62 5.99
CA VAL A 89 9.44 1.89 4.71
C VAL A 89 9.74 0.39 4.88
N ASP A 90 10.41 0.01 5.97
CA ASP A 90 10.69 -1.41 6.27
C ASP A 90 9.41 -2.21 6.53
N ALA A 91 8.38 -1.59 7.12
CA ALA A 91 7.07 -2.21 7.29
C ALA A 91 6.40 -2.47 5.94
N VAL A 92 6.59 -1.56 4.98
CA VAL A 92 6.10 -1.74 3.60
C VAL A 92 6.77 -2.93 2.92
N TYR A 93 8.09 -3.04 3.04
CA TYR A 93 8.83 -4.16 2.47
C TYR A 93 8.39 -5.50 3.05
N ALA A 94 8.19 -5.57 4.38
CA ALA A 94 7.68 -6.76 5.05
C ALA A 94 6.26 -7.11 4.59
N ALA A 95 5.37 -6.11 4.47
CA ALA A 95 3.99 -6.31 4.04
C ALA A 95 3.89 -6.81 2.58
N ILE A 96 4.69 -6.25 1.66
CA ILE A 96 4.76 -6.72 0.27
C ILE A 96 5.24 -8.18 0.23
N MET A 97 6.30 -8.52 0.99
CA MET A 97 6.82 -9.89 1.05
C MET A 97 5.76 -10.88 1.56
N GLU A 98 5.06 -10.51 2.63
CA GLU A 98 4.03 -11.35 3.23
C GLU A 98 2.87 -11.55 2.27
N PHE A 99 2.37 -10.48 1.65
CA PHE A 99 1.27 -10.56 0.68
C PHE A 99 1.62 -11.43 -0.53
N ILE A 100 2.82 -11.30 -1.10
CA ILE A 100 3.23 -12.14 -2.22
C ILE A 100 3.26 -13.62 -1.84
N THR A 101 3.59 -13.91 -0.57
CA THR A 101 3.67 -15.27 -0.04
C THR A 101 2.29 -15.86 0.25
N THR A 102 1.43 -15.11 0.95
CA THR A 102 0.15 -15.62 1.47
C THR A 102 -1.02 -15.25 0.57
N GLY A 103 -1.00 -14.05 -0.01
CA GLY A 103 -2.15 -13.43 -0.66
C GLY A 103 -3.16 -12.82 0.30
N ASP A 104 -2.89 -12.87 1.59
CA ASP A 104 -3.76 -12.42 2.66
C ASP A 104 -3.28 -11.07 3.21
N ARG A 105 -4.12 -10.45 4.05
CA ARG A 105 -3.76 -9.21 4.72
C ARG A 105 -2.52 -9.45 5.59
N PRO A 106 -1.43 -8.68 5.43
CA PRO A 106 -0.20 -8.88 6.19
C PRO A 106 -0.43 -8.88 7.71
N ALA A 107 -0.12 -9.99 8.38
CA ALA A 107 -0.30 -10.18 9.81
C ALA A 107 0.78 -9.46 10.64
N GLY A 108 1.92 -9.12 10.04
CA GLY A 108 2.95 -8.29 10.67
C GLY A 108 2.53 -6.83 10.91
N ILE A 109 1.38 -6.42 10.38
CA ILE A 109 0.82 -5.08 10.53
C ILE A 109 -0.43 -5.14 11.38
N GLU A 110 -0.54 -4.28 12.39
CA GLU A 110 -1.79 -4.06 13.10
C GLU A 110 -2.68 -3.15 12.26
N TRP A 111 -3.88 -3.61 11.93
CA TRP A 111 -4.81 -2.89 11.06
C TRP A 111 -6.00 -2.35 11.84
N ARG A 112 -6.38 -1.10 11.54
CA ARG A 112 -7.65 -0.52 11.97
C ARG A 112 -8.58 -0.41 10.76
N GLY A 113 -9.83 -0.86 10.95
CA GLY A 113 -10.84 -0.91 9.90
C GLY A 113 -11.98 0.07 10.13
N GLY A 114 -13.07 -0.13 9.36
CA GLY A 114 -14.27 0.69 9.44
C GLY A 114 -14.16 2.01 8.67
N ILE A 115 -13.23 2.08 7.72
CA ILE A 115 -13.08 3.22 6.81
C ILE A 115 -13.81 2.85 5.52
N SER A 116 -14.84 3.60 5.16
CA SER A 116 -15.50 3.44 3.87
C SER A 116 -14.60 3.98 2.76
N ILE A 117 -14.68 3.40 1.56
CA ILE A 117 -14.02 4.01 0.39
C ILE A 117 -14.55 5.43 0.08
N PHE A 118 -15.74 5.77 0.60
CA PHE A 118 -16.43 7.05 0.43
C PHE A 118 -16.17 8.06 1.56
N ASP A 119 -15.46 7.66 2.62
CA ASP A 119 -15.03 8.54 3.72
C ASP A 119 -13.66 9.17 3.43
#